data_AF-A0A358NE23-F1
#
_entry.id   AF-A0A358NE23-F1
#
_cell.length_a   1.000
_cell.length_b   1.000
_cell.length_c   1.000
_cell.angle_alpha   90.00
_cell.angle_beta   90.00
_cell.angle_gamma   90.00
#
_symmetry.space_group_name_H-M   'P 1'
#
loop_
_entity.id
_entity.type
_entity.pdbx_description
1 polymer ?
#
loop_
_entity_poly.entity_id
_entity_poly.type
_entity_poly.pdbx_seq_one_letter_code
_entity_poly.pdbx_strand_id
1 'polypeptide(L)'
;FKSLNDALGHLIGDKCLIEMGNAMTENCEDGFPFRFGGDEFCILFKNRSVDNVVDICARIQKYMNEAAVRILPDRELTVSVGIASHKQKSDIARMVVNADHALYEAKSIKDTIQIYKPEEDEI
;
A
#
# COMPACT_ATOMS: atom_id res chain seq x y z
N PHE A 1 4.49 4.57 -11.25
CA PHE A 1 4.95 5.93 -10.89
C PHE A 1 5.89 6.57 -11.91
N LYS A 2 6.82 5.83 -12.54
CA LYS A 2 7.72 6.37 -13.59
C LYS A 2 7.02 7.19 -14.68
N SER A 3 5.90 6.69 -15.22
CA SER A 3 5.10 7.40 -16.23
C SER A 3 4.57 8.77 -15.78
N LEU A 4 4.30 8.94 -14.48
CA LEU A 4 3.90 10.22 -13.91
C LEU A 4 5.08 11.19 -13.88
N ASN A 5 6.26 10.74 -13.44
CA ASN A 5 7.47 11.56 -13.45
C ASN A 5 7.89 11.95 -14.86
N ASP A 6 7.81 11.03 -15.82
CA ASP A 6 8.15 11.31 -17.21
C ASP A 6 7.17 12.32 -17.83
N ALA A 7 5.91 12.32 -17.39
CA ALA A 7 4.88 13.22 -17.93
C ALA A 7 4.83 14.61 -17.25
N LEU A 8 5.09 14.68 -15.95
CA LEU A 8 4.84 15.88 -15.12
C LEU A 8 6.09 16.37 -14.36
N GLY A 9 7.21 15.69 -14.50
CA GLY A 9 8.45 15.97 -13.79
C GLY A 9 8.47 15.46 -12.35
N HIS A 10 9.68 15.36 -11.81
CA HIS A 10 9.93 14.82 -10.47
C HIS A 10 9.27 15.62 -9.34
N LEU A 11 9.08 16.94 -9.50
CA LEU A 11 8.46 17.77 -8.47
C LEU A 11 7.02 17.32 -8.14
N ILE A 12 6.25 16.91 -9.16
CA ILE A 12 4.89 16.40 -8.95
C ILE A 12 4.93 15.00 -8.34
N GLY A 13 5.89 14.17 -8.75
CA GLY A 13 6.16 12.89 -8.09
C GLY A 13 6.44 13.07 -6.61
N ASP A 14 7.34 13.98 -6.24
CA ASP A 14 7.71 14.24 -4.86
C ASP A 14 6.51 14.68 -4.02
N LYS A 15 5.61 15.51 -4.58
CA LYS A 15 4.34 15.85 -3.91
C LYS A 15 3.46 14.63 -3.65
N CYS A 16 3.33 13.73 -4.62
CA CYS A 16 2.56 12.49 -4.45
C CYS A 16 3.17 11.59 -3.36
N LEU A 17 4.50 11.52 -3.28
CA LEU A 17 5.21 10.74 -2.25
C LEU A 17 5.03 11.36 -0.86
N ILE A 18 5.02 12.69 -0.75
CA ILE A 18 4.74 13.41 0.50
C ILE A 18 3.31 13.11 0.97
N GLU A 19 2.32 13.20 0.07
CA GLU A 19 0.94 12.88 0.42
C GLU A 19 0.75 11.42 0.84
N MET A 20 1.47 10.48 0.23
CA MET A 20 1.44 9.08 0.69
C MET A 20 1.98 8.93 2.11
N GLY A 21 3.07 9.64 2.44
CA GLY A 21 3.59 9.70 3.81
C GLY A 21 2.57 10.25 4.79
N ASN A 22 1.93 11.38 4.47
CA ASN A 22 0.88 11.98 5.30
C ASN A 22 -0.31 11.03 5.47
N ALA A 23 -0.78 10.43 4.38
CA ALA A 23 -1.89 9.47 4.39
C ALA A 23 -1.63 8.32 5.37
N MET A 24 -0.42 7.75 5.32
CA MET A 24 -0.02 6.67 6.23
C MET A 24 0.04 7.17 7.67
N THR A 25 0.68 8.31 7.95
CA THR A 25 0.82 8.83 9.32
C THR A 25 -0.53 9.22 9.94
N GLU A 26 -1.45 9.79 9.16
CA GLU A 26 -2.76 10.21 9.67
C GLU A 26 -3.75 9.06 9.89
N ASN A 27 -3.64 7.97 9.10
CA ASN A 27 -4.61 6.87 9.12
C ASN A 27 -4.12 5.62 9.86
N CYS A 28 -2.84 5.58 10.25
CA CYS A 28 -2.20 4.45 10.91
C CYS A 28 -1.58 4.86 12.25
N GLU A 29 -2.39 4.86 13.31
CA GLU A 29 -1.96 5.26 14.65
C GLU A 29 -1.01 4.25 15.31
N ASP A 30 -1.27 2.96 15.15
CA ASP A 30 -0.58 1.88 15.88
C ASP A 30 0.07 0.82 14.98
N GLY A 31 0.29 1.17 13.71
CA GLY A 31 1.22 0.48 12.82
C GLY A 31 2.52 1.25 12.65
N PHE A 32 3.49 0.60 12.00
CA PHE A 32 4.80 1.17 11.70
C PHE A 32 4.88 1.43 10.20
N PRO A 33 4.58 2.65 9.72
CA PRO A 33 4.72 3.01 8.32
C PRO A 33 6.19 3.23 7.96
N PHE A 34 6.62 2.75 6.79
CA PHE A 34 7.94 3.02 6.24
C PHE A 34 7.92 3.06 4.72
N ARG A 35 8.84 3.85 4.15
CA ARG A 35 9.13 3.86 2.72
C ARG A 35 10.26 2.85 2.46
N PHE A 36 9.94 1.79 1.73
CA PHE A 36 10.87 0.71 1.44
C PHE A 36 11.86 1.08 0.33
N GLY A 37 11.38 1.82 -0.66
CA GLY A 37 12.15 2.32 -1.79
C GLY A 37 11.31 3.30 -2.62
N GLY A 38 11.89 3.87 -3.68
CA GLY A 38 11.22 4.68 -4.71
C GLY A 38 9.78 5.11 -4.41
N ASP A 39 8.81 4.43 -5.00
CA ASP A 39 7.36 4.57 -4.79
C ASP A 39 6.75 3.42 -3.96
N GLU A 40 7.59 2.69 -3.20
CA GLU A 40 7.21 1.50 -2.44
C GLU A 40 7.08 1.82 -0.96
N PHE A 41 5.90 1.55 -0.42
CA PHE A 41 5.53 1.85 0.96
C PHE A 41 4.97 0.61 1.63
N CYS A 42 5.24 0.47 2.92
CA CYS A 42 4.78 -0.66 3.72
C CYS A 42 4.31 -0.16 5.09
N ILE A 43 3.39 -0.91 5.69
CA ILE A 43 2.97 -0.71 7.07
C ILE A 43 3.06 -2.06 7.78
N LEU A 44 3.79 -2.10 8.88
CA LEU A 44 3.84 -3.28 9.73
C LEU A 44 2.88 -3.10 10.90
N PHE A 45 1.97 -4.06 11.08
CA PHE A 45 1.06 -4.09 12.23
C PHE A 45 1.44 -5.22 13.18
N LYS A 46 1.30 -4.96 14.49
CA LYS A 46 1.41 -5.98 15.53
C LYS A 46 0.03 -6.24 16.12
N ASN A 47 -0.33 -7.51 16.30
CA ASN A 47 -1.58 -7.93 16.97
C ASN A 47 -2.86 -7.30 16.38
N ARG A 48 -2.92 -7.11 15.06
CA ARG A 48 -4.13 -6.64 14.36
C ARG A 48 -4.74 -7.75 13.53
N SER A 49 -6.08 -7.75 13.43
CA SER A 49 -6.79 -8.60 12.48
C SER A 49 -6.62 -8.07 11.06
N VAL A 50 -6.73 -8.97 10.07
CA VAL A 50 -6.68 -8.59 8.66
C VAL A 50 -7.77 -7.57 8.32
N ASP A 51 -8.99 -7.76 8.83
CA ASP A 51 -10.11 -6.86 8.55
C ASP A 51 -9.83 -5.42 9.02
N ASN A 52 -9.24 -5.25 10.21
CA ASN A 52 -8.85 -3.92 10.68
C ASN A 52 -7.76 -3.29 9.80
N VAL A 53 -6.83 -4.10 9.30
CA VAL A 53 -5.78 -3.61 8.38
C VAL A 53 -6.38 -3.21 7.04
N VAL A 54 -7.36 -3.97 6.52
CA VAL A 54 -8.11 -3.61 5.31
C VAL A 54 -8.80 -2.25 5.48
N ASP A 55 -9.47 -2.02 6.61
CA ASP A 55 -10.14 -0.74 6.89
C ASP A 55 -9.15 0.44 6.92
N ILE A 56 -7.95 0.24 7.50
CA ILE A 56 -6.88 1.25 7.50
C ILE A 56 -6.41 1.54 6.07
N CYS A 57 -6.13 0.49 5.29
CA CYS A 57 -5.70 0.62 3.90
C CYS A 57 -6.77 1.31 3.03
N ALA A 58 -8.06 1.03 3.24
CA ALA A 58 -9.15 1.67 2.52
C ALA A 58 -9.23 3.18 2.81
N ARG A 59 -8.97 3.60 4.06
CA ARG A 59 -8.87 5.03 4.40
C ARG A 59 -7.67 5.70 3.73
N ILE A 60 -6.53 5.02 3.67
CA ILE A 60 -5.33 5.51 2.97
C ILE A 60 -5.61 5.68 1.46
N GLN A 61 -6.24 4.69 0.81
CA GLN A 61 -6.65 4.79 -0.60
C GLN A 61 -7.58 5.99 -0.81
N LYS A 62 -8.60 6.14 0.04
CA LYS A 62 -9.53 7.27 -0.03
C LYS A 62 -8.81 8.61 0.10
N TYR A 63 -7.93 8.76 1.10
CA TYR A 63 -7.12 9.97 1.27
C TYR A 63 -6.32 10.26 0.00
N MET A 64 -5.63 9.26 -0.55
CA MET A 64 -4.79 9.43 -1.73
C MET A 64 -5.59 9.79 -2.97
N ASN A 65 -6.80 9.24 -3.14
CA ASN A 65 -7.69 9.62 -4.24
C ASN A 65 -8.12 11.10 -4.11
N GLU A 66 -8.43 11.57 -2.91
CA GLU A 66 -8.76 12.98 -2.66
C GLU A 66 -7.56 13.92 -2.88
N ALA A 67 -6.36 13.50 -2.45
CA ALA A 67 -5.12 14.25 -2.67
C ALA A 67 -4.75 14.29 -4.16
N ALA A 68 -4.94 13.19 -4.88
CA ALA A 68 -4.69 13.09 -6.31
C ALA A 68 -5.54 14.10 -7.10
N VAL A 69 -6.82 14.26 -6.79
CA VAL A 69 -7.69 15.26 -7.45
C VAL A 69 -7.12 16.67 -7.31
N ARG A 70 -6.47 17.00 -6.19
CA ARG A 70 -5.86 18.33 -5.96
C ARG A 70 -4.53 18.51 -6.69
N ILE A 71 -3.71 17.45 -6.78
CA ILE A 71 -2.36 17.51 -7.34
C ILE A 71 -2.36 17.28 -8.86
N LEU A 72 -3.30 16.46 -9.33
CA LEU A 72 -3.39 15.90 -10.67
C LEU A 72 -4.83 16.06 -11.21
N PRO A 73 -5.30 17.29 -11.49
CA PRO A 73 -6.69 17.53 -11.87
C PRO A 73 -7.14 16.75 -13.13
N ASP A 74 -6.23 16.44 -14.05
CA ASP A 74 -6.52 15.75 -15.31
C ASP A 74 -5.97 14.30 -15.36
N ARG A 75 -5.54 13.73 -14.22
CA ARG A 75 -4.95 12.38 -14.18
C ARG A 75 -5.30 11.63 -12.91
N GLU A 76 -5.45 10.33 -13.03
CA GLU A 76 -5.66 9.44 -11.89
C GLU A 76 -4.33 8.99 -11.29
N LEU A 77 -4.27 9.02 -9.95
CA LEU A 77 -3.25 8.34 -9.16
C LEU A 77 -3.98 7.44 -8.18
N THR A 78 -3.80 6.13 -8.35
CA THR A 78 -4.43 5.10 -7.52
C THR A 78 -3.38 4.38 -6.70
N VAL A 79 -3.77 3.83 -5.55
CA VAL A 79 -2.90 3.01 -4.70
C VAL A 79 -3.42 1.57 -4.72
N SER A 80 -2.54 0.62 -5.01
CA SER A 80 -2.85 -0.81 -4.87
C SER A 80 -2.11 -1.36 -3.66
N VAL A 81 -2.76 -2.25 -2.91
CA VAL A 81 -2.23 -2.73 -1.63
C VAL A 81 -2.29 -4.26 -1.59
N GLY A 82 -1.17 -4.87 -1.20
CA GLY A 82 -1.10 -6.28 -0.83
C GLY A 82 -0.99 -6.43 0.68
N ILE A 83 -1.80 -7.30 1.28
CA ILE A 83 -1.81 -7.59 2.71
C ILE A 83 -1.45 -9.05 2.91
N ALA A 84 -0.46 -9.33 3.76
CA ALA A 84 -0.23 -10.67 4.29
C ALA A 84 -0.32 -10.63 5.81
N SER A 85 -0.94 -11.64 6.39
CA SER A 85 -0.95 -11.84 7.84
C SER A 85 -0.15 -13.08 8.18
N HIS A 86 0.38 -13.10 9.41
CA HIS A 86 1.13 -14.25 9.88
C HIS A 86 0.69 -14.69 11.27
N LYS A 87 0.52 -16.01 11.46
CA LYS A 87 0.23 -16.64 12.75
C LYS A 87 1.47 -17.45 13.18
N GLN A 88 2.23 -16.94 14.16
CA GLN A 88 3.40 -17.54 14.85
C GLN A 88 4.75 -17.70 14.08
N LYS A 89 5.86 -17.25 14.70
CA LYS A 89 7.27 -17.65 14.46
C LYS A 89 7.77 -17.83 13.00
N SER A 90 7.11 -17.32 11.97
CA SER A 90 7.67 -17.40 10.62
C SER A 90 8.72 -16.34 10.39
N ASP A 91 9.48 -16.59 9.33
CA ASP A 91 10.39 -15.64 8.75
C ASP A 91 9.62 -14.43 8.21
N ILE A 92 9.96 -13.25 8.75
CA ILE A 92 9.47 -11.95 8.27
C ILE A 92 9.67 -11.82 6.75
N ALA A 93 10.75 -12.41 6.20
CA ALA A 93 11.00 -12.39 4.76
C ALA A 93 9.86 -13.06 3.98
N ARG A 94 9.31 -14.19 4.47
CA ARG A 94 8.19 -14.86 3.81
C ARG A 94 6.89 -14.05 3.89
N MET A 95 6.67 -13.32 4.99
CA MET A 95 5.52 -12.40 5.09
C MET A 95 5.60 -11.27 4.06
N VAL A 96 6.80 -10.71 3.85
CA VAL A 96 7.02 -9.68 2.82
C VAL A 96 6.79 -10.24 1.41
N VAL A 97 7.31 -11.44 1.11
CA VAL A 97 7.08 -12.11 -0.18
C VAL A 97 5.60 -12.36 -0.43
N ASN A 98 4.85 -12.81 0.58
CA ASN A 98 3.43 -13.03 0.48
C ASN A 98 2.64 -11.73 0.25
N ALA A 99 3.03 -10.63 0.93
CA ALA A 99 2.41 -9.33 0.74
C ALA A 99 2.69 -8.77 -0.67
N ASP A 100 3.89 -8.98 -1.19
CA ASP A 100 4.25 -8.60 -2.57
C ASP A 100 3.47 -9.40 -3.62
N HIS A 101 3.27 -10.71 -3.39
CA HIS A 101 2.43 -11.53 -4.26
C HIS A 101 0.99 -10.99 -4.33
N ALA A 102 0.39 -10.67 -3.18
CA ALA A 102 -0.93 -10.03 -3.16
C ALA A 102 -0.92 -8.64 -3.82
N LEU A 103 0.15 -7.85 -3.65
CA LEU A 103 0.29 -6.55 -4.30
C LEU A 103 0.39 -6.68 -5.83
N TYR A 104 1.05 -7.72 -6.33
CA TYR A 104 1.14 -8.02 -7.74
C TYR A 104 -0.25 -8.27 -8.34
N GLU A 105 -1.06 -9.09 -7.68
CA GLU A 105 -2.47 -9.30 -8.06
C GLU A 105 -3.26 -7.99 -8.01
N ALA A 106 -3.08 -7.19 -6.96
CA ALA A 106 -3.75 -5.91 -6.81
C ALA A 106 -3.40 -4.94 -7.95
N LYS A 107 -2.14 -4.90 -8.40
CA LYS A 107 -1.68 -4.06 -9.52
C LYS A 107 -2.32 -4.44 -10.85
N SER A 108 -2.72 -5.71 -11.02
CA SER A 108 -3.40 -6.16 -12.25
C SER A 108 -4.84 -5.63 -12.36
N ILE A 109 -5.52 -5.45 -11.22
CA ILE A 109 -6.89 -4.91 -11.13
C ILE A 109 -6.85 -3.38 -11.04
N LYS A 110 -5.81 -2.83 -10.39
CA LYS A 110 -5.63 -1.42 -9.97
C LYS A 110 -6.62 -0.98 -8.89
N ASP A 111 -6.19 0.02 -8.13
CA ASP A 111 -6.97 0.66 -7.05
C ASP A 111 -7.67 -0.30 -6.07
N THR A 112 -7.08 -1.47 -5.82
CA THR A 112 -7.67 -2.50 -4.97
C THR A 112 -6.74 -2.92 -3.84
N ILE A 113 -7.34 -3.49 -2.81
CA ILE A 113 -6.67 -4.20 -1.73
C ILE A 113 -6.80 -5.70 -2.02
N GLN A 114 -5.70 -6.43 -1.95
CA GLN A 114 -5.68 -7.89 -2.03
C GLN A 114 -5.07 -8.46 -0.75
N ILE A 115 -5.64 -9.56 -0.28
CA ILE A 115 -5.16 -10.29 0.89
C ILE A 115 -4.56 -11.59 0.38
N TYR A 116 -3.28 -11.81 0.70
CA TYR A 116 -2.64 -13.09 0.45
C TYR A 116 -3.39 -14.18 1.20
N LYS A 117 -3.86 -15.16 0.44
CA LYS A 117 -4.39 -16.41 0.97
C LYS A 117 -3.31 -17.46 0.73
N PRO A 118 -2.71 -18.06 1.77
CA PRO A 118 -1.86 -19.21 1.55
C PRO A 118 -2.71 -20.25 0.82
N GLU A 119 -2.14 -20.87 -0.22
CA GLU A 119 -2.65 -22.17 -0.67
C GLU A 119 -2.70 -23.05 0.58
N GLU A 120 -3.80 -23.76 0.79
CA GLU A 120 -3.84 -24.79 1.83
C GLU A 120 -2.74 -25.77 1.47
N ASP A 121 -1.56 -25.63 2.09
CA ASP A 121 -0.53 -26.65 2.08
C ASP A 121 -1.24 -27.93 2.54
N GLU A 122 -1.44 -28.87 1.60
CA GLU A 122 -1.99 -30.19 1.88
C GLU A 122 -1.25 -30.76 3.09
N ILE A 123 -2.00 -31.03 4.15
CA ILE A 123 -1.53 -31.69 5.37
C ILE A 123 -1.02 -33.09 5.04
#